data_AF-A0A2K8T435-F1
#
_entry.id   AF-A0A2K8T435-F1
#
_cell.length_a   1.000
_cell.length_b   1.000
_cell.length_c   1.000
_cell.angle_alpha   90.00
_cell.angle_beta   90.00
_cell.angle_gamma   90.00
#
_symmetry.space_group_name_H-M   'P 1'
#
loop_
_entity.id
_entity.type
_entity.pdbx_description
1 polymer ?
#
loop_
_entity_poly.entity_id
_entity_poly.type
_entity_poly.pdbx_seq_one_letter_code
_entity_poly.pdbx_strand_id
1 'polypeptide(L)'
;MGTGKTQLMRWWRDQNPDARFLNNGHRVNLLKNLGSRLQTAMYSDLGYTGLAIAQALSITIDSLHKLNTQALKYGCIFIDEACQYLVHLLHSNTCKEHRAAILEVPPKLVTDKDRAEREKLLLCMDWGNYSARWLARFNLGLHHILERLVAGGEVNANNPDLIKMTAIAKNCPAHVKAILGFTIPSDCKPIWLLATMVEQLGLKLTSRKQGKRGQQVKIYSLSKSELEFAKHVIAHRQNKREQKAPIRNSQLTSRNCELVSTPPHDCIGKPHDQGGDTTEFDPPPTDRTTLLHCVEMLRVGIKHGVDAIKGILKGWVEDLRSSTVLELEAIAPDELRLVEAQVPEFYALLNEEVLPMEG
;
A
#
# COMPACT_ATOMS: atom_id res chain seq x y z
N MET A 1 4.75 11.61 -29.81
CA MET A 1 3.36 11.67 -30.33
C MET A 1 2.56 12.65 -29.48
N GLY A 2 2.05 13.75 -30.05
CA GLY A 2 1.36 14.81 -29.30
C GLY A 2 -0.12 14.49 -29.12
N THR A 3 -0.53 14.13 -27.90
CA THR A 3 -1.89 13.67 -27.55
C THR A 3 -2.94 14.79 -27.45
N GLY A 4 -2.64 16.01 -27.93
CA GLY A 4 -3.59 17.15 -27.90
C GLY A 4 -3.90 17.73 -26.51
N LYS A 5 -3.41 17.14 -25.41
CA LYS A 5 -3.70 17.57 -24.02
C LYS A 5 -3.46 19.06 -23.77
N THR A 6 -2.36 19.60 -24.27
CA THR A 6 -2.03 21.03 -24.14
C THR A 6 -3.00 21.92 -24.93
N GLN A 7 -3.48 21.47 -26.09
CA GLN A 7 -4.45 22.24 -26.89
C GLN A 7 -5.82 22.25 -26.21
N LEU A 8 -6.23 21.12 -25.65
CA LEU A 8 -7.47 21.01 -24.87
C LEU A 8 -7.47 21.95 -23.67
N MET A 9 -6.37 22.00 -22.91
CA MET A 9 -6.27 22.88 -21.74
C MET A 9 -6.21 24.36 -22.14
N ARG A 10 -5.59 24.68 -23.28
CA ARG A 10 -5.62 26.03 -23.84
C ARG A 10 -7.06 26.45 -24.18
N TRP A 11 -7.78 25.59 -24.91
CA TRP A 11 -9.18 25.82 -25.24
C TRP A 11 -10.05 26.00 -23.98
N TRP A 12 -9.89 25.14 -22.98
CA TRP A 12 -10.66 25.23 -21.73
C TRP A 12 -10.48 26.59 -21.06
N ARG A 13 -9.26 27.11 -21.04
CA ARG A 13 -8.93 28.38 -20.41
C ARG A 13 -9.47 29.57 -21.21
N ASP A 14 -9.42 29.49 -22.55
CA ASP A 14 -10.02 30.50 -23.41
C ASP A 14 -11.56 30.56 -23.21
N GLN A 15 -12.19 29.45 -22.83
CA GLN A 15 -13.61 29.39 -22.45
C GLN A 15 -13.89 29.79 -20.99
N ASN A 16 -12.88 29.86 -20.13
CA ASN A 16 -13.02 30.15 -18.69
C ASN A 16 -12.01 31.23 -18.24
N PRO A 17 -12.09 32.46 -18.79
CA PRO A 17 -11.09 33.50 -18.53
C PRO A 17 -11.06 33.93 -17.05
N ASP A 18 -12.21 33.92 -16.38
CA ASP A 18 -12.30 34.33 -14.97
C ASP A 18 -11.85 33.23 -13.98
N ALA A 19 -11.66 32.00 -14.46
CA ALA A 19 -11.27 30.88 -13.61
C ALA A 19 -9.76 30.87 -13.37
N ARG A 20 -9.36 30.81 -12.09
CA ARG A 20 -7.95 30.69 -11.74
C ARG A 20 -7.38 29.34 -12.16
N PHE A 21 -6.36 29.35 -13.00
CA PHE A 21 -5.71 28.18 -13.57
C PHE A 21 -4.31 27.98 -12.98
N LEU A 22 -4.05 26.82 -12.39
CA LEU A 22 -2.74 26.46 -11.86
C LEU A 22 -2.14 25.31 -12.67
N ASN A 23 -1.04 25.59 -13.33
CA ASN A 23 -0.25 24.62 -14.08
C ASN A 23 0.96 24.18 -13.26
N ASN A 24 1.02 22.91 -12.90
CA ASN A 24 2.08 22.34 -12.10
C ASN A 24 2.95 21.41 -12.93
N GLY A 25 4.27 21.62 -12.83
CA GLY A 25 5.26 20.79 -13.52
C GLY A 25 6.38 20.35 -12.61
N HIS A 26 7.12 19.32 -13.06
CA HIS A 26 8.23 18.74 -12.32
C HIS A 26 9.60 19.28 -12.76
N ARG A 27 9.71 19.94 -13.92
CA ARG A 27 10.93 20.61 -14.40
C ARG A 27 10.64 22.04 -14.83
N VAL A 28 11.50 22.97 -14.43
CA VAL A 28 11.35 24.41 -14.75
C VAL A 28 11.32 24.66 -16.26
N ASN A 29 12.24 24.07 -17.02
CA ASN A 29 12.34 24.32 -18.47
C ASN A 29 11.14 23.77 -19.25
N LEU A 30 10.66 22.56 -18.89
CA LEU A 30 9.45 22.00 -19.48
C LEU A 30 8.24 22.84 -19.13
N LEU A 31 8.15 23.28 -17.88
CA LEU A 31 7.05 24.12 -17.40
C LEU A 31 7.03 25.50 -18.08
N LYS A 32 8.19 26.11 -18.36
CA LYS A 32 8.28 27.37 -19.13
C LYS A 32 7.77 27.20 -20.55
N ASN A 33 8.19 26.13 -21.24
CA ASN A 33 7.73 25.82 -22.59
C ASN A 33 6.23 25.50 -22.63
N LEU A 34 5.73 24.82 -21.61
CA LEU A 34 4.32 24.52 -21.50
C LEU A 34 3.51 25.75 -21.08
N GLY A 35 4.07 26.62 -20.24
CA GLY A 35 3.45 27.85 -19.79
C GLY A 35 3.30 28.90 -20.89
N SER A 36 4.24 29.00 -21.83
CA SER A 36 4.07 29.85 -23.01
C SER A 36 2.91 29.38 -23.90
N ARG A 37 2.75 28.08 -24.08
CA ARG A 37 1.63 27.46 -24.83
C ARG A 37 0.30 27.60 -24.05
N LEU A 38 0.42 27.40 -22.74
CA LEU A 38 -0.42 27.72 -21.57
C LEU A 38 -0.91 29.15 -21.44
N GLN A 39 -0.23 30.12 -22.05
CA GLN A 39 -0.22 31.54 -21.66
C GLN A 39 -0.36 31.76 -20.13
N THR A 40 0.37 31.00 -19.33
CA THR A 40 0.44 31.15 -17.87
C THR A 40 1.68 31.98 -17.50
N ALA A 41 1.56 32.78 -16.44
CA ALA A 41 2.70 33.49 -15.89
C ALA A 41 3.52 32.54 -15.00
N MET A 42 4.85 32.61 -15.08
CA MET A 42 5.72 31.79 -14.24
C MET A 42 5.77 32.37 -12.82
N TYR A 43 5.70 31.49 -11.82
CA TYR A 43 5.83 31.88 -10.41
C TYR A 43 7.12 32.65 -10.12
N SER A 44 8.24 32.24 -10.73
CA SER A 44 9.53 32.91 -10.57
C SER A 44 9.54 34.36 -11.05
N ASP A 45 8.64 34.70 -11.97
CA ASP A 45 8.64 35.98 -12.67
C ASP A 45 7.61 36.94 -12.03
N LEU A 46 6.83 36.44 -11.07
CA LEU A 46 5.80 37.19 -10.35
C LEU A 46 6.27 37.53 -8.92
N GLY A 47 6.21 38.81 -8.58
CA GLY A 47 6.31 39.26 -7.20
C GLY A 47 5.04 38.98 -6.38
N TYR A 48 5.04 39.37 -5.10
CA TYR A 48 3.92 39.13 -4.17
C TYR A 48 2.59 39.74 -4.65
N THR A 49 2.65 40.94 -5.24
CA THR A 49 1.49 41.65 -5.82
C THR A 49 1.00 41.00 -7.12
N GLY A 50 1.93 40.50 -7.95
CA GLY A 50 1.61 39.80 -9.19
C GLY A 50 0.89 38.47 -8.96
N LEU A 51 1.25 37.75 -7.89
CA LEU A 51 0.62 36.47 -7.51
C LEU A 51 -0.86 36.63 -7.11
N ALA A 52 -1.23 37.76 -6.50
CA ALA A 52 -2.63 38.01 -6.13
C ALA A 52 -3.53 38.31 -7.33
N ILE A 53 -2.96 38.86 -8.41
CA ILE A 53 -3.69 39.30 -9.60
C ILE A 53 -3.68 38.20 -10.67
N ALA A 54 -2.64 37.36 -10.70
CA ALA A 54 -2.49 36.32 -11.72
C ALA A 54 -3.67 35.34 -11.73
N GLN A 55 -4.41 35.33 -12.85
CA GLN A 55 -5.46 34.35 -13.11
C GLN A 55 -4.88 33.01 -13.55
N ALA A 56 -3.70 32.99 -14.16
CA ALA A 56 -3.09 31.77 -14.70
C ALA A 56 -1.62 31.68 -14.28
N LEU A 57 -1.29 30.69 -13.45
CA LEU A 57 0.02 30.53 -12.82
C LEU A 57 0.67 29.20 -13.21
N SER A 58 1.96 29.24 -13.52
CA SER A 58 2.82 28.07 -13.67
C SER A 58 3.81 27.99 -12.52
N ILE A 59 3.79 26.89 -11.76
CA ILE A 59 4.73 26.66 -10.65
C ILE A 59 5.31 25.25 -10.70
N THR A 60 6.58 25.11 -10.29
CA THR A 60 7.18 23.80 -10.11
C THR A 60 6.84 23.22 -8.75
N ILE A 61 6.84 21.89 -8.66
CA ILE A 61 6.55 21.19 -7.42
C ILE A 61 7.45 21.60 -6.25
N ASP A 62 8.74 21.87 -6.51
CA ASP A 62 9.69 22.33 -5.50
C ASP A 62 9.28 23.66 -4.87
N SER A 63 8.58 24.52 -5.61
CA SER A 63 8.12 25.84 -5.13
C SER A 63 6.66 25.83 -4.65
N LEU A 64 5.95 24.71 -4.79
CA LEU A 64 4.53 24.61 -4.46
C LEU A 64 4.25 24.93 -2.99
N HIS A 65 5.15 24.55 -2.08
CA HIS A 65 5.03 24.85 -0.64
C HIS A 65 5.07 26.36 -0.32
N LYS A 66 5.53 27.20 -1.26
CA LYS A 66 5.62 28.66 -1.10
C LYS A 66 4.32 29.38 -1.48
N LEU A 67 3.36 28.67 -2.06
CA LEU A 67 2.06 29.24 -2.40
C LEU A 67 1.15 29.34 -1.17
N ASN A 68 0.51 30.50 -1.01
CA ASN A 68 -0.52 30.68 0.01
C ASN A 68 -1.83 30.02 -0.45
N THR A 69 -2.04 28.77 -0.05
CA THR A 69 -3.23 27.96 -0.39
C THR A 69 -4.49 28.39 0.35
N GLN A 70 -4.38 29.20 1.42
CA GLN A 70 -5.52 29.69 2.18
C GLN A 70 -6.19 30.90 1.51
N ALA A 71 -5.41 31.74 0.81
CA ALA A 71 -5.90 32.95 0.15
C ALA A 71 -6.24 32.74 -1.35
N LEU A 72 -5.67 31.72 -2.01
CA LEU A 72 -5.77 31.53 -3.45
C LEU A 72 -6.52 30.22 -3.77
N LYS A 73 -7.80 30.34 -4.17
CA LYS A 73 -8.57 29.22 -4.74
C LYS A 73 -8.34 29.15 -6.25
N TYR A 74 -8.07 27.95 -6.75
CA TYR A 74 -7.91 27.68 -8.18
C TYR A 74 -9.13 26.90 -8.69
N GLY A 75 -9.70 27.35 -9.82
CA GLY A 75 -10.82 26.69 -10.49
C GLY A 75 -10.39 25.48 -11.33
N CYS A 76 -9.13 25.44 -11.74
CA CYS A 76 -8.54 24.29 -12.43
C CYS A 76 -7.07 24.12 -12.05
N ILE A 77 -6.70 22.87 -11.78
CA ILE A 77 -5.32 22.46 -11.53
C ILE A 77 -4.92 21.49 -12.63
N PHE A 78 -3.98 21.90 -13.46
CA PHE A 78 -3.39 21.07 -14.50
C PHE A 78 -2.04 20.55 -14.01
N ILE A 79 -1.83 19.24 -14.12
CA ILE A 79 -0.57 18.57 -13.80
C ILE A 79 -0.17 17.80 -15.04
N ASP A 80 0.88 18.26 -15.72
CA ASP A 80 1.47 17.48 -16.82
C ASP A 80 2.49 16.48 -16.27
N GLU A 81 2.64 15.34 -16.94
CA GLU A 81 3.57 14.27 -16.55
C GLU A 81 3.35 13.83 -15.09
N ALA A 82 2.09 13.58 -14.71
CA ALA A 82 1.68 13.29 -13.33
C ALA A 82 2.52 12.19 -12.64
N CYS A 83 2.97 11.17 -13.39
CA CYS A 83 3.84 10.13 -12.85
C CYS A 83 5.20 10.69 -12.42
N GLN A 84 5.87 11.45 -13.30
CA GLN A 84 7.15 12.10 -13.01
C GLN A 84 6.99 13.18 -11.93
N TYR A 85 5.86 13.88 -11.92
CA TYR A 85 5.48 14.82 -10.88
C TYR A 85 5.41 14.15 -9.50
N LEU A 86 4.75 12.98 -9.41
CA LEU A 86 4.68 12.18 -8.19
C LEU A 86 6.04 11.62 -7.78
N VAL A 87 6.84 11.11 -8.73
CA VAL A 87 8.20 10.63 -8.45
C VAL A 87 9.06 11.77 -7.89
N HIS A 88 8.97 12.96 -8.48
CA HIS A 88 9.69 14.13 -8.00
C HIS A 88 9.21 14.51 -6.59
N LEU A 89 7.90 14.54 -6.33
CA LEU A 89 7.35 14.80 -4.99
C LEU A 89 7.88 13.84 -3.93
N LEU A 90 7.99 12.57 -4.29
CA LEU A 90 8.34 11.48 -3.38
C LEU A 90 9.84 11.32 -3.17
N HIS A 91 10.69 11.78 -4.11
CA HIS A 91 12.14 11.53 -4.06
C HIS A 91 13.01 12.80 -4.07
N SER A 92 12.50 13.98 -4.41
CA SER A 92 13.26 15.24 -4.35
C SER A 92 13.64 15.62 -2.92
N ASN A 93 14.87 16.09 -2.74
CA ASN A 93 15.38 16.59 -1.45
C ASN A 93 14.59 17.83 -0.98
N THR A 94 14.29 18.77 -1.89
CA THR A 94 13.50 19.97 -1.60
C THR A 94 12.08 19.61 -1.15
N CYS A 95 11.47 18.63 -1.83
CA CYS A 95 10.14 18.14 -1.47
C CYS A 95 10.14 17.25 -0.22
N LYS A 96 11.29 16.74 0.23
CA LYS A 96 11.41 15.90 1.44
C LYS A 96 11.16 16.71 2.71
N GLU A 97 11.68 17.94 2.77
CA GLU A 97 11.56 18.83 3.94
C GLU A 97 10.17 19.46 4.06
N HIS A 98 9.52 19.72 2.91
CA HIS A 98 8.20 20.35 2.86
C HIS A 98 7.06 19.37 2.51
N ARG A 99 7.32 18.06 2.51
CA ARG A 99 6.32 17.05 2.11
C ARG A 99 5.05 17.10 2.93
N ALA A 100 5.18 17.35 4.23
CA ALA A 100 4.04 17.46 5.14
C ALA A 100 3.17 18.71 4.92
N ALA A 101 3.76 19.76 4.33
CA ALA A 101 3.02 20.97 3.93
C ALA A 101 2.36 20.79 2.54
N ILE A 102 2.94 19.93 1.68
CA ILE A 102 2.45 19.68 0.31
C ILE A 102 1.42 18.53 0.27
N LEU A 103 1.59 17.53 1.13
CA LEU A 103 0.74 16.35 1.26
C LEU A 103 0.32 16.23 2.72
N GLU A 104 -0.94 15.95 2.99
CA GLU A 104 -1.31 15.41 4.30
C GLU A 104 -0.66 14.03 4.44
N VAL A 105 0.42 13.98 5.22
CA VAL A 105 1.22 12.78 5.39
C VAL A 105 0.48 11.85 6.36
N PRO A 106 0.27 10.57 5.99
CA PRO A 106 -0.30 9.59 6.89
C PRO A 106 0.52 9.50 8.18
N PRO A 107 -0.11 9.20 9.33
CA PRO A 107 0.61 9.01 10.59
C PRO A 107 1.75 8.01 10.40
N LYS A 108 2.86 8.22 11.12
CA LYS A 108 4.07 7.37 11.01
C LYS A 108 3.76 5.86 11.10
N LEU A 109 2.77 5.51 11.90
CA LEU A 109 2.24 4.15 12.01
C LEU A 109 1.79 3.54 10.68
N VAL A 110 1.10 4.32 9.84
CA VAL A 110 0.59 3.88 8.54
C VAL A 110 1.73 3.79 7.54
N THR A 111 2.63 4.78 7.52
CA THR A 111 3.79 4.78 6.64
C THR A 111 4.77 3.65 6.95
N ASP A 112 4.94 3.31 8.24
CA ASP A 112 5.80 2.20 8.66
C ASP A 112 5.22 0.84 8.27
N LYS A 113 3.89 0.71 8.20
CA LYS A 113 3.24 -0.49 7.68
C LYS A 113 3.46 -0.67 6.18
N ASP A 114 3.29 0.40 5.40
CA ASP A 114 3.60 0.36 3.97
C ASP A 114 5.07 -0.01 3.73
N ARG A 115 5.98 0.54 4.55
CA ARG A 115 7.39 0.17 4.48
C ARG A 115 7.62 -1.30 4.78
N ALA A 116 7.03 -1.83 5.87
CA ALA A 116 7.19 -3.23 6.24
C ALA A 116 6.66 -4.19 5.15
N GLU A 117 5.57 -3.84 4.47
CA GLU A 117 5.02 -4.62 3.36
C GLU A 117 5.94 -4.61 2.13
N ARG A 118 6.52 -3.44 1.82
CA ARG A 118 7.52 -3.31 0.75
C ARG A 118 8.81 -4.07 1.04
N GLU A 119 9.20 -4.14 2.31
CA GLU A 119 10.38 -4.90 2.74
C GLU A 119 10.11 -6.42 2.75
N LYS A 120 8.85 -6.84 2.90
CA LYS A 120 8.46 -8.26 2.94
C LYS A 120 8.27 -8.87 1.55
N LEU A 121 7.76 -8.10 0.59
CA LEU A 121 7.39 -8.59 -0.73
C LEU A 121 8.39 -8.10 -1.79
N LEU A 122 9.14 -9.05 -2.37
CA LEU A 122 10.11 -8.81 -3.43
C LEU A 122 9.48 -8.20 -4.70
N LEU A 123 8.19 -8.47 -4.94
CA LEU A 123 7.44 -7.97 -6.09
C LEU A 123 6.40 -6.94 -5.65
N CYS A 124 6.36 -5.82 -6.36
CA CYS A 124 5.56 -4.65 -6.00
C CYS A 124 4.08 -4.70 -6.40
N MET A 125 3.68 -5.74 -7.14
CA MET A 125 2.33 -5.81 -7.74
C MET A 125 1.22 -6.09 -6.72
N ASP A 126 1.55 -6.72 -5.59
CA ASP A 126 0.57 -7.10 -4.56
C ASP A 126 0.67 -6.25 -3.27
N TRP A 127 1.40 -5.15 -3.31
CA TRP A 127 1.58 -4.30 -2.13
C TRP A 127 0.25 -3.69 -1.67
N GLY A 128 -0.15 -4.01 -0.44
CA GLY A 128 -1.19 -3.27 0.26
C GLY A 128 -0.76 -1.82 0.47
N ASN A 129 -1.46 -0.85 -0.13
CA ASN A 129 -1.16 0.57 0.04
C ASN A 129 -2.03 1.17 1.17
N TYR A 130 -1.59 1.02 2.41
CA TYR A 130 -2.30 1.48 3.60
C TYR A 130 -2.35 3.01 3.67
N SER A 131 -1.30 3.71 3.21
CA SER A 131 -1.30 5.18 3.13
C SER A 131 -2.40 5.71 2.21
N ALA A 132 -2.55 5.15 1.01
CA ALA A 132 -3.59 5.56 0.08
C ALA A 132 -5.00 5.31 0.67
N ARG A 133 -5.19 4.17 1.33
CA ARG A 133 -6.45 3.84 2.02
C ARG A 133 -6.73 4.76 3.20
N TRP A 134 -5.70 5.17 3.93
CA TRP A 134 -5.84 6.15 5.01
C TRP A 134 -6.24 7.52 4.45
N LEU A 135 -5.49 8.02 3.46
CA LEU A 135 -5.71 9.35 2.88
C LEU A 135 -7.08 9.45 2.21
N ALA A 136 -7.53 8.40 1.52
CA ALA A 136 -8.87 8.36 0.95
C ALA A 136 -9.97 8.50 2.03
N ARG A 137 -9.83 7.83 3.18
CA ARG A 137 -10.77 7.98 4.30
C ARG A 137 -10.66 9.36 4.96
N PHE A 138 -9.46 9.91 5.04
CA PHE A 138 -9.20 11.23 5.57
C PHE A 138 -9.91 12.30 4.72
N ASN A 139 -9.69 12.29 3.41
CA ASN A 139 -10.28 13.22 2.44
C ASN A 139 -11.80 13.10 2.34
N LEU A 140 -12.36 11.92 2.61
CA LEU A 140 -13.81 11.73 2.72
C LEU A 140 -14.40 12.33 4.01
N GLY A 141 -13.55 12.76 4.96
CA GLY A 141 -13.98 13.40 6.21
C GLY A 141 -14.33 12.40 7.32
N LEU A 142 -13.96 11.12 7.18
CA LEU A 142 -14.30 10.09 8.16
C LEU A 142 -13.75 10.40 9.57
N HIS A 143 -12.57 11.02 9.64
CA HIS A 143 -11.86 11.27 10.89
C HIS A 143 -12.66 12.15 11.86
N HIS A 144 -13.28 13.25 11.40
CA HIS A 144 -14.13 14.11 12.22
C HIS A 144 -15.35 13.37 12.79
N ILE A 145 -15.95 12.49 11.98
CA ILE A 145 -17.12 11.69 12.41
C ILE A 145 -16.67 10.64 13.43
N LEU A 146 -15.55 9.98 13.18
CA LEU A 146 -15.03 8.92 14.04
C LEU A 146 -14.61 9.48 15.41
N GLU A 147 -13.96 10.64 15.46
CA GLU A 147 -13.57 11.32 16.70
C GLU A 147 -14.78 11.58 17.61
N ARG A 148 -15.86 12.13 17.03
CA ARG A 148 -17.13 12.33 17.74
C ARG A 148 -17.73 11.02 18.24
N LEU A 149 -17.73 9.98 17.40
CA LEU A 149 -18.31 8.69 17.74
C LEU A 149 -17.52 7.95 18.83
N VAL A 150 -16.20 8.01 18.81
CA VAL A 150 -15.31 7.40 19.82
C VAL A 150 -15.48 8.09 21.18
N ALA A 151 -15.76 9.41 21.19
CA ALA A 151 -16.12 10.15 22.39
C ALA A 151 -17.51 9.80 22.95
N GLY A 152 -18.24 8.85 22.33
CA GLY A 152 -19.60 8.46 22.74
C GLY A 152 -20.69 9.33 22.12
N GLY A 153 -20.35 10.17 21.14
CA GLY A 153 -21.30 10.96 20.38
C GLY A 153 -22.19 10.09 19.48
N GLU A 154 -23.27 10.71 19.00
CA GLU A 154 -24.27 10.05 18.17
C GLU A 154 -24.48 10.81 16.86
N VAL A 155 -24.86 10.09 15.81
CA VAL A 155 -25.12 10.65 14.47
C VAL A 155 -26.46 10.17 13.92
N ASN A 156 -27.10 11.01 13.12
CA ASN A 156 -28.31 10.67 12.38
C ASN A 156 -28.05 10.84 10.87
N ALA A 157 -29.01 10.41 10.04
CA ALA A 157 -28.88 10.50 8.58
C ALA A 157 -28.78 11.93 8.04
N ASN A 158 -29.20 12.93 8.82
CA ASN A 158 -29.21 14.34 8.43
C ASN A 158 -27.97 15.10 8.90
N ASN A 159 -26.98 14.40 9.47
CA ASN A 159 -25.74 15.04 9.92
C ASN A 159 -25.02 15.69 8.72
N PRO A 160 -24.68 16.98 8.78
CA PRO A 160 -24.05 17.70 7.68
C PRO A 160 -22.72 17.04 7.24
N ASP A 161 -21.97 16.47 8.18
CA ASP A 161 -20.69 15.82 7.88
C ASP A 161 -20.89 14.54 7.05
N LEU A 162 -21.95 13.78 7.33
CA LEU A 162 -22.31 12.58 6.59
C LEU A 162 -22.83 12.90 5.19
N ILE A 163 -23.60 13.98 5.05
CA ILE A 163 -24.08 14.45 3.76
C ILE A 163 -22.89 14.89 2.88
N LYS A 164 -21.95 15.66 3.44
CA LYS A 164 -20.70 16.05 2.75
C LYS A 164 -19.87 14.85 2.33
N MET A 165 -19.62 13.91 3.25
CA MET A 165 -18.89 12.67 2.96
C MET A 165 -19.52 11.90 1.79
N THR A 166 -20.85 11.78 1.79
CA THR A 166 -21.60 11.07 0.74
C THR A 166 -21.53 11.81 -0.59
N ALA A 167 -21.62 13.13 -0.59
CA ALA A 167 -21.51 13.95 -1.80
C ALA A 167 -20.13 13.80 -2.45
N ILE A 168 -19.05 13.87 -1.64
CA ILE A 168 -17.69 13.66 -2.13
C ILE A 168 -17.54 12.26 -2.72
N ALA A 169 -18.00 11.24 -1.99
CA ALA A 169 -17.92 9.85 -2.43
C ALA A 169 -18.65 9.60 -3.77
N LYS A 170 -19.84 10.20 -3.95
CA LYS A 170 -20.60 10.13 -5.20
C LYS A 170 -19.92 10.83 -6.38
N ASN A 171 -19.08 11.84 -6.13
CA ASN A 171 -18.31 12.52 -7.17
C ASN A 171 -17.07 11.73 -7.62
N CYS A 172 -16.58 10.78 -6.81
CA CYS A 172 -15.37 10.01 -7.11
C CYS A 172 -15.52 8.47 -6.95
N PRO A 173 -16.58 7.83 -7.48
CA PRO A 173 -16.88 6.42 -7.21
C PRO A 173 -15.82 5.45 -7.75
N ALA A 174 -15.20 5.75 -8.89
CA ALA A 174 -14.13 4.95 -9.44
C ALA A 174 -12.89 4.91 -8.52
N HIS A 175 -12.54 6.07 -7.94
CA HIS A 175 -11.42 6.18 -7.01
C HIS A 175 -11.71 5.45 -5.69
N VAL A 176 -12.94 5.56 -5.18
CA VAL A 176 -13.36 4.83 -3.97
C VAL A 176 -13.29 3.33 -4.20
N LYS A 177 -13.76 2.83 -5.34
CA LYS A 177 -13.64 1.41 -5.69
C LYS A 177 -12.19 0.95 -5.79
N ALA A 178 -11.35 1.71 -6.49
CA ALA A 178 -9.94 1.35 -6.69
C ALA A 178 -9.14 1.36 -5.38
N ILE A 179 -9.37 2.33 -4.50
CA ILE A 179 -8.56 2.53 -3.29
C ILE A 179 -9.16 1.79 -2.09
N LEU A 180 -10.46 1.93 -1.84
CA LEU A 180 -11.12 1.38 -0.66
C LEU A 180 -11.73 -0.01 -0.89
N GLY A 181 -11.87 -0.43 -2.16
CA GLY A 181 -12.28 -1.80 -2.51
C GLY A 181 -13.79 -2.06 -2.45
N PHE A 182 -14.63 -1.02 -2.42
CA PHE A 182 -16.09 -1.18 -2.45
C PHE A 182 -16.75 -0.25 -3.47
N THR A 183 -17.89 -0.67 -4.00
CA THR A 183 -18.65 0.09 -5.01
C THR A 183 -19.68 0.98 -4.32
N ILE A 184 -19.79 2.23 -4.75
CA ILE A 184 -20.81 3.17 -4.25
C ILE A 184 -22.10 3.00 -5.06
N PRO A 185 -23.24 2.69 -4.42
CA PRO A 185 -24.55 2.66 -5.08
C PRO A 185 -24.99 4.05 -5.57
N SER A 186 -25.77 4.12 -6.63
CA SER A 186 -26.35 5.38 -7.13
C SER A 186 -27.27 6.05 -6.09
N ASP A 187 -28.04 5.25 -5.35
CA ASP A 187 -28.91 5.65 -4.25
C ASP A 187 -28.20 5.66 -2.88
N CYS A 188 -26.86 5.74 -2.85
CA CYS A 188 -26.06 5.63 -1.63
C CYS A 188 -26.58 6.54 -0.51
N LYS A 189 -26.92 5.90 0.62
CA LYS A 189 -27.42 6.54 1.84
C LYS A 189 -26.23 6.89 2.76
N PRO A 190 -26.24 8.07 3.43
CA PRO A 190 -25.10 8.49 4.25
C PRO A 190 -24.71 7.53 5.36
N ILE A 191 -25.70 6.93 6.02
CA ILE A 191 -25.48 5.94 7.08
C ILE A 191 -24.90 4.63 6.53
N TRP A 192 -25.29 4.23 5.31
CA TRP A 192 -24.72 3.03 4.68
C TRP A 192 -23.23 3.23 4.43
N LEU A 193 -22.84 4.38 3.86
CA LEU A 193 -21.44 4.69 3.60
C LEU A 193 -20.61 4.71 4.89
N LEU A 194 -21.14 5.32 5.95
CA LEU A 194 -20.49 5.32 7.27
C LEU A 194 -20.35 3.89 7.81
N ALA A 195 -21.40 3.08 7.76
CA ALA A 195 -21.37 1.70 8.24
C ALA A 195 -20.28 0.89 7.52
N THR A 196 -20.22 0.96 6.19
CA THR A 196 -19.20 0.29 5.39
C THR A 196 -17.78 0.75 5.75
N MET A 197 -17.57 2.05 5.95
CA MET A 197 -16.25 2.56 6.34
C MET A 197 -15.83 2.11 7.75
N VAL A 198 -16.76 2.12 8.69
CA VAL A 198 -16.53 1.73 10.09
C VAL A 198 -16.28 0.21 10.19
N GLU A 199 -16.98 -0.59 9.40
CA GLU A 199 -16.79 -2.04 9.30
C GLU A 199 -15.41 -2.41 8.76
N GLN A 200 -14.90 -1.68 7.76
CA GLN A 200 -13.53 -1.84 7.27
C GLN A 200 -12.45 -1.53 8.33
N LEU A 201 -12.80 -0.79 9.39
CA LEU A 201 -11.92 -0.52 10.53
C LEU A 201 -12.08 -1.57 11.66
N GLY A 202 -12.94 -2.58 11.46
CA GLY A 202 -13.27 -3.59 12.48
C GLY A 202 -14.18 -3.06 13.58
N LEU A 203 -14.96 -2.01 13.30
CA LEU A 203 -15.92 -1.42 14.22
C LEU A 203 -17.35 -1.66 13.72
N LYS A 204 -18.35 -1.51 14.60
CA LYS A 204 -19.77 -1.70 14.25
C LYS A 204 -20.63 -0.55 14.74
N LEU A 205 -21.62 -0.16 13.93
CA LEU A 205 -22.65 0.79 14.34
C LEU A 205 -23.84 0.07 14.98
N THR A 206 -24.35 0.66 16.06
CA THR A 206 -25.61 0.30 16.71
C THR A 206 -26.62 1.41 16.49
N SER A 207 -27.90 1.07 16.39
CA SER A 207 -28.97 2.05 16.18
C SER A 207 -29.99 2.02 17.30
N ARG A 208 -30.42 3.19 17.76
CA ARG A 208 -31.58 3.37 18.64
C ARG A 208 -32.59 4.32 18.01
N LYS A 209 -33.87 4.13 18.33
CA LYS A 209 -34.94 5.05 17.91
C LYS A 209 -35.18 6.06 19.02
N GLN A 210 -35.20 7.34 18.70
CA GLN A 210 -35.50 8.41 19.65
C GLN A 210 -36.66 9.25 19.11
N GLY A 211 -37.63 9.55 19.99
CA GLY A 211 -38.78 10.41 19.67
C GLY A 211 -40.14 9.81 20.04
N LYS A 212 -41.18 10.65 19.99
CA LYS A 212 -42.56 10.25 20.23
C LYS A 212 -43.08 9.35 19.10
N ARG A 213 -44.09 8.53 19.38
CA ARG A 213 -44.72 7.62 18.42
C ARG A 213 -45.20 8.44 17.19
N GLY A 214 -44.66 8.15 16.01
CA GLY A 214 -44.92 8.89 14.76
C GLY A 214 -43.80 9.85 14.30
N GLN A 215 -42.87 10.27 15.18
CA GLN A 215 -41.73 11.14 14.85
C GLN A 215 -40.38 10.52 15.25
N GLN A 216 -40.29 9.18 15.24
CA GLN A 216 -39.09 8.47 15.68
C GLN A 216 -37.96 8.63 14.66
N VAL A 217 -36.84 9.19 15.09
CA VAL A 217 -35.60 9.30 14.30
C VAL A 217 -34.65 8.18 14.72
N LYS A 218 -34.02 7.52 13.74
CA LYS A 218 -32.94 6.57 14.00
C LYS A 218 -31.64 7.31 14.25
N ILE A 219 -31.03 7.01 15.39
CA ILE A 219 -29.76 7.56 15.82
C ILE A 219 -28.76 6.41 15.91
N TYR A 220 -27.53 6.67 15.47
CA TYR A 220 -26.47 5.69 15.35
C TYR A 220 -25.29 6.07 16.25
N SER A 221 -24.74 5.06 16.92
CA SER A 221 -23.57 5.15 17.80
C SER A 221 -22.63 3.99 17.52
N LEU A 222 -21.38 4.04 17.98
CA LEU A 222 -20.51 2.86 17.95
C LEU A 222 -20.98 1.81 18.97
N SER A 223 -20.86 0.54 18.60
CA SER A 223 -21.08 -0.56 19.54
C SER A 223 -20.05 -0.49 20.66
N LYS A 224 -20.52 -0.42 21.91
CA LYS A 224 -19.64 -0.34 23.08
C LYS A 224 -18.72 -1.56 23.18
N SER A 225 -19.23 -2.77 22.94
CA SER A 225 -18.44 -4.00 23.02
C SER A 225 -17.30 -4.02 21.99
N GLU A 226 -17.60 -3.70 20.74
CA GLU A 226 -16.61 -3.67 19.64
C GLU A 226 -15.59 -2.55 19.83
N LEU A 227 -16.04 -1.38 20.30
CA LEU A 227 -15.14 -0.26 20.57
C LEU A 227 -14.17 -0.59 21.72
N GLU A 228 -14.66 -1.18 22.80
CA GLU A 228 -13.81 -1.60 23.91
C GLU A 228 -12.85 -2.70 23.48
N PHE A 229 -13.29 -3.69 22.71
CA PHE A 229 -12.41 -4.70 22.14
C PHE A 229 -11.31 -4.07 21.27
N ALA A 230 -11.67 -3.15 20.37
CA ALA A 230 -10.72 -2.44 19.53
C ALA A 230 -9.69 -1.65 20.36
N LYS A 231 -10.12 -0.97 21.44
CA LYS A 231 -9.22 -0.28 22.38
C LYS A 231 -8.26 -1.26 23.07
N HIS A 232 -8.75 -2.42 23.54
CA HIS A 232 -7.92 -3.45 24.15
C HIS A 232 -6.87 -3.98 23.17
N VAL A 233 -7.25 -4.24 21.92
CA VAL A 233 -6.33 -4.68 20.85
C VAL A 233 -5.28 -3.61 20.57
N ILE A 234 -5.66 -2.33 20.53
CA ILE A 234 -4.72 -1.21 20.32
C ILE A 234 -3.73 -1.13 21.48
N ALA A 235 -4.21 -1.17 22.73
CA ALA A 235 -3.38 -1.12 23.93
C ALA A 235 -2.41 -2.31 23.99
N HIS A 236 -2.90 -3.54 23.74
CA HIS A 236 -2.05 -4.72 23.66
C HIS A 236 -0.95 -4.58 22.59
N ARG A 237 -1.30 -4.06 21.41
CA ARG A 237 -0.33 -3.82 20.31
C ARG A 237 0.65 -2.68 20.63
N GLN A 238 0.27 -1.70 21.45
CA GLN A 238 1.16 -0.64 21.93
C GLN A 238 2.15 -1.20 22.95
N ASN A 239 1.67 -1.91 23.97
CA ASN A 239 2.51 -2.57 24.98
C ASN A 239 3.52 -3.53 24.35
N LYS A 240 3.09 -4.35 23.38
CA LYS A 240 4.00 -5.25 22.64
C LYS A 240 5.07 -4.50 21.84
N ARG A 241 4.78 -3.28 21.38
CA ARG A 241 5.76 -2.43 20.67
C ARG A 241 6.75 -1.79 21.63
N GLU A 242 6.28 -1.32 22.77
CA GLU A 242 7.13 -0.77 23.84
C GLU A 242 8.09 -1.83 24.39
N GLN A 243 7.61 -3.07 24.58
CA GLN A 243 8.45 -4.21 24.98
C GLN A 243 9.49 -4.62 23.92
N LYS A 244 9.22 -4.39 22.62
CA LYS A 244 10.16 -4.68 21.53
C LYS A 244 11.11 -3.54 21.20
N ALA A 245 10.85 -2.32 21.67
CA ALA A 245 11.71 -1.16 21.47
C ALA A 245 13.16 -1.36 21.99
N PRO A 246 13.42 -1.97 23.18
CA PRO A 246 14.78 -2.16 23.66
C PRO A 246 15.63 -3.16 22.84
N ILE A 247 15.01 -4.12 22.15
CA ILE A 247 15.71 -5.12 21.31
C ILE A 247 16.15 -4.53 19.96
N ARG A 248 15.46 -3.49 19.47
CA ARG A 248 15.78 -2.87 18.17
C ARG A 248 17.03 -1.99 18.24
N ASN A 249 17.31 -1.38 19.39
CA ASN A 249 18.51 -0.55 19.58
C ASN A 249 19.81 -1.37 19.73
N SER A 250 19.75 -2.64 20.13
CA SER A 250 20.93 -3.53 20.19
C SER A 250 21.21 -4.31 18.90
N GLN A 251 20.25 -4.40 17.97
CA GLN A 251 20.44 -5.06 16.66
C GLN A 251 20.81 -4.11 15.52
N LEU A 252 20.74 -2.79 15.72
CA LEU A 252 21.16 -1.80 14.72
C LEU A 252 22.68 -1.70 14.58
N THR A 253 23.46 -2.32 15.47
CA THR A 253 24.92 -2.41 15.38
C THR A 253 25.45 -3.68 14.67
N SER A 254 24.59 -4.63 14.27
CA SER A 254 25.05 -5.89 13.65
C SER A 254 24.43 -6.24 12.29
N ARG A 255 23.59 -5.38 11.71
CA ARG A 255 23.23 -5.53 10.29
C ARG A 255 24.24 -4.77 9.43
N ASN A 256 25.41 -5.36 9.29
CA ASN A 256 26.17 -5.20 8.05
C ASN A 256 25.23 -5.64 6.93
N CYS A 257 24.68 -4.66 6.21
CA CYS A 257 24.33 -4.90 4.81
C CYS A 257 25.63 -5.35 4.15
N GLU A 258 25.73 -6.63 3.80
CA GLU A 258 26.62 -7.03 2.73
C GLU A 258 26.22 -6.21 1.52
N LEU A 259 27.03 -5.18 1.28
CA LEU A 259 27.02 -4.39 0.07
C LEU A 259 27.16 -5.39 -1.07
N VAL A 260 26.09 -5.54 -1.85
CA VAL A 260 26.14 -6.18 -3.16
C VAL A 260 27.33 -5.55 -3.89
N SER A 261 28.29 -6.41 -4.23
CA SER A 261 29.53 -6.02 -4.89
C SER A 261 29.17 -5.31 -6.20
N THR A 262 29.36 -3.99 -6.25
CA THR A 262 29.35 -3.27 -7.53
C THR A 262 30.46 -3.84 -8.39
N PRO A 263 30.19 -4.29 -9.63
CA PRO A 263 31.25 -4.79 -10.49
C PRO A 263 32.26 -3.66 -10.76
N PRO A 264 33.57 -3.98 -10.90
CA PRO A 264 34.57 -2.97 -11.17
C PRO A 264 34.23 -2.15 -12.42
N HIS A 265 34.38 -0.83 -12.31
CA HIS A 265 34.47 0.04 -13.48
C HIS A 265 35.79 -0.27 -14.17
N ASP A 266 35.76 -1.11 -15.23
CA ASP A 266 36.65 -1.05 -16.42
C ASP A 266 36.67 -2.36 -17.24
N CYS A 267 35.50 -2.79 -17.72
CA CYS A 267 35.43 -3.84 -18.74
C CYS A 267 34.53 -3.42 -19.91
N ILE A 268 34.94 -2.40 -20.67
CA ILE A 268 34.50 -2.28 -22.07
C ILE A 268 35.33 -3.30 -22.87
N GLY A 269 34.91 -4.56 -22.82
CA GLY A 269 35.38 -5.62 -23.70
C GLY A 269 34.41 -5.79 -24.87
N LYS A 270 34.94 -5.92 -26.09
CA LYS A 270 34.15 -6.16 -27.31
C LYS A 270 33.26 -7.40 -27.14
N PRO A 271 32.05 -7.44 -27.73
CA PRO A 271 31.18 -8.60 -27.62
C PRO A 271 31.89 -9.79 -28.26
N HIS A 272 32.15 -10.82 -27.45
CA HIS A 272 32.55 -12.12 -27.98
C HIS A 272 31.27 -12.87 -28.33
N ASP A 273 31.01 -12.98 -29.63
CA ASP A 273 30.13 -13.97 -30.20
C ASP A 273 30.58 -15.37 -29.73
N GLN A 274 29.81 -15.97 -28.83
CA GLN A 274 29.55 -17.42 -28.72
C GLN A 274 28.61 -17.66 -27.54
N GLY A 275 27.41 -18.19 -27.82
CA GLY A 275 26.44 -18.55 -26.79
C GLY A 275 27.02 -19.62 -25.86
N GLY A 276 26.89 -19.37 -24.55
CA GLY A 276 27.21 -20.35 -23.52
C GLY A 276 26.16 -21.45 -23.48
N ASP A 277 26.63 -22.68 -23.37
CA ASP A 277 25.83 -23.90 -23.24
C ASP A 277 25.00 -23.87 -21.93
N THR A 278 23.68 -24.02 -22.03
CA THR A 278 22.71 -23.92 -20.91
C THR A 278 22.40 -25.30 -20.32
N THR A 279 23.43 -26.10 -20.04
CA THR A 279 23.26 -27.46 -19.52
C THR A 279 23.19 -27.54 -17.99
N GLU A 280 23.46 -26.45 -17.26
CA GLU A 280 23.22 -26.37 -15.82
C GLU A 280 21.85 -25.72 -15.55
N PHE A 281 20.84 -26.57 -15.38
CA PHE A 281 19.49 -26.18 -15.00
C PHE A 281 19.46 -26.01 -13.48
N ASP A 282 19.65 -24.78 -12.99
CA ASP A 282 19.25 -24.44 -11.62
C ASP A 282 17.71 -24.44 -11.56
N PRO A 283 17.06 -25.39 -10.86
CA PRO A 283 15.62 -25.41 -10.79
C PRO A 283 15.13 -24.16 -10.02
N PRO A 284 14.01 -23.55 -10.46
CA PRO A 284 13.43 -22.40 -9.79
C PRO A 284 13.09 -22.75 -8.32
N PRO A 285 13.17 -21.78 -7.39
CA PRO A 285 12.83 -22.00 -5.99
C PRO A 285 11.41 -22.56 -5.89
N THR A 286 11.29 -23.72 -5.23
CA THR A 286 10.04 -24.47 -5.14
C THR A 286 8.93 -23.60 -4.53
N ASP A 287 7.85 -23.38 -5.28
CA ASP A 287 6.67 -22.64 -4.80
C ASP A 287 6.17 -23.26 -3.48
N ARG A 288 5.87 -22.43 -2.49
CA ARG A 288 5.43 -22.86 -1.15
C ARG A 288 4.17 -23.73 -1.22
N THR A 289 3.33 -23.52 -2.24
CA THR A 289 2.14 -24.35 -2.51
C THR A 289 2.51 -25.79 -2.85
N THR A 290 3.53 -25.96 -3.68
CA THR A 290 4.11 -27.27 -4.05
C THR A 290 4.74 -27.95 -2.84
N LEU A 291 5.46 -27.18 -2.01
CA LEU A 291 6.05 -27.68 -0.77
C LEU A 291 5.00 -28.23 0.19
N LEU A 292 3.88 -27.51 0.39
CA LEU A 292 2.77 -27.97 1.23
C LEU A 292 2.09 -29.23 0.68
N HIS A 293 2.00 -29.36 -0.65
CA HIS A 293 1.50 -30.58 -1.28
C HIS A 293 2.42 -31.78 -1.03
N CYS A 294 3.74 -31.58 -1.14
CA CYS A 294 4.75 -32.58 -0.80
C CYS A 294 4.67 -32.98 0.68
N VAL A 295 4.50 -32.01 1.60
CA VAL A 295 4.30 -32.29 3.04
C VAL A 295 3.09 -33.20 3.24
N GLU A 296 1.96 -32.92 2.60
CA GLU A 296 0.76 -33.75 2.76
C GLU A 296 0.95 -35.16 2.15
N MET A 297 1.63 -35.29 1.01
CA MET A 297 2.00 -36.61 0.46
C MET A 297 2.86 -37.40 1.44
N LEU A 298 3.87 -36.76 2.05
CA LEU A 298 4.75 -37.41 3.03
C LEU A 298 3.94 -37.85 4.27
N ARG A 299 3.03 -37.02 4.79
CA ARG A 299 2.14 -37.37 5.90
C ARG A 299 1.21 -38.55 5.60
N VAL A 300 0.73 -38.64 4.36
CA VAL A 300 -0.01 -39.83 3.90
C VAL A 300 0.92 -41.04 3.87
N GLY A 301 2.13 -40.91 3.35
CA GLY A 301 3.15 -41.97 3.33
C GLY A 301 3.49 -42.51 4.72
N ILE A 302 3.62 -41.63 5.71
CA ILE A 302 3.91 -41.99 7.11
C ILE A 302 2.86 -42.95 7.68
N LYS A 303 1.58 -42.77 7.32
CA LYS A 303 0.49 -43.67 7.75
C LYS A 303 0.55 -45.05 7.11
N HIS A 304 1.23 -45.20 5.98
CA HIS A 304 1.33 -46.43 5.20
C HIS A 304 2.66 -47.17 5.41
N GLY A 305 3.55 -46.62 6.26
CA GLY A 305 4.79 -47.26 6.68
C GLY A 305 6.02 -46.89 5.84
N VAL A 306 7.16 -47.48 6.21
CA VAL A 306 8.50 -47.08 5.75
C VAL A 306 8.69 -47.23 4.24
N ASP A 307 8.12 -48.27 3.63
CA ASP A 307 8.25 -48.49 2.18
C ASP A 307 7.49 -47.45 1.35
N ALA A 308 6.36 -46.95 1.86
CA ALA A 308 5.62 -45.86 1.23
C ALA A 308 6.38 -44.53 1.30
N ILE A 309 7.05 -44.26 2.43
CA ILE A 309 7.92 -43.09 2.58
C ILE A 309 9.06 -43.14 1.57
N LYS A 310 9.75 -44.29 1.45
CA LYS A 310 10.83 -44.48 0.47
C LYS A 310 10.33 -44.29 -0.97
N GLY A 311 9.16 -44.81 -1.30
CA GLY A 311 8.54 -44.63 -2.62
C GLY A 311 8.25 -43.17 -2.96
N ILE A 312 7.78 -42.38 -1.99
CA ILE A 312 7.52 -40.95 -2.19
C ILE A 312 8.82 -40.17 -2.35
N LEU A 313 9.82 -40.41 -1.49
CA LEU A 313 11.11 -39.70 -1.53
C LEU A 313 11.88 -40.00 -2.82
N LYS A 314 11.79 -41.22 -3.36
CA LYS A 314 12.39 -41.60 -4.65
C LYS A 314 11.89 -40.75 -5.82
N GLY A 315 10.70 -40.19 -5.76
CA GLY A 315 10.18 -39.30 -6.81
C GLY A 315 10.65 -37.85 -6.70
N TRP A 316 11.45 -37.51 -5.68
CA TRP A 316 11.88 -36.15 -5.39
C TRP A 316 13.41 -36.03 -5.43
N VAL A 317 13.87 -34.84 -5.83
CA VAL A 317 15.27 -34.42 -5.74
C VAL A 317 15.66 -34.07 -4.31
N GLU A 318 16.94 -34.16 -3.97
CA GLU A 318 17.51 -33.99 -2.62
C GLU A 318 17.06 -32.68 -1.95
N ASP A 319 17.10 -31.56 -2.69
CA ASP A 319 16.68 -30.26 -2.20
C ASP A 319 15.19 -30.23 -1.82
N LEU A 320 14.35 -30.92 -2.58
CA LEU A 320 12.91 -31.01 -2.31
C LEU A 320 12.63 -31.91 -1.11
N ARG A 321 13.39 -33.01 -0.94
CA ARG A 321 13.30 -33.90 0.22
C ARG A 321 13.62 -33.13 1.51
N SER A 322 14.76 -32.44 1.51
CA SER A 322 15.22 -31.66 2.66
C SER A 322 14.27 -30.51 3.01
N SER A 323 13.83 -29.75 1.99
CA SER A 323 12.88 -28.64 2.18
C SER A 323 11.52 -29.12 2.70
N THR A 324 11.04 -30.28 2.24
CA THR A 324 9.76 -30.85 2.68
C THR A 324 9.84 -31.33 4.13
N VAL A 325 10.96 -31.93 4.56
CA VAL A 325 11.15 -32.37 5.95
C VAL A 325 11.21 -31.18 6.92
N LEU A 326 11.89 -30.09 6.53
CA LEU A 326 11.94 -28.87 7.35
C LEU A 326 10.55 -28.23 7.53
N GLU A 327 9.72 -28.20 6.48
CA GLU A 327 8.36 -27.66 6.59
C GLU A 327 7.44 -28.64 7.36
N LEU A 328 7.67 -29.96 7.25
CA LEU A 328 6.97 -30.95 8.07
C LEU A 328 7.29 -30.79 9.57
N GLU A 329 8.55 -30.51 9.92
CA GLU A 329 8.95 -30.23 11.31
C GLU A 329 8.23 -28.98 11.86
N ALA A 330 8.04 -27.96 11.02
CA ALA A 330 7.33 -26.75 11.40
C ALA A 330 5.82 -26.95 11.59
N ILE A 331 5.20 -27.89 10.86
CA ILE A 331 3.74 -28.09 10.82
C ILE A 331 3.28 -29.23 11.73
N ALA A 332 4.00 -30.35 11.76
CA ALA A 332 3.62 -31.58 12.46
C ALA A 332 4.85 -32.27 13.08
N PRO A 333 5.51 -31.66 14.08
CA PRO A 333 6.72 -32.19 14.69
C PRO A 333 6.51 -33.58 15.31
N ASP A 334 5.34 -33.83 15.89
CA ASP A 334 5.02 -35.13 16.52
C ASP A 334 4.98 -36.29 15.51
N GLU A 335 4.52 -36.03 14.28
CA GLU A 335 4.52 -37.03 13.20
C GLU A 335 5.94 -37.33 12.71
N LEU A 336 6.81 -36.32 12.64
CA LEU A 336 8.23 -36.49 12.29
C LEU A 336 8.98 -37.30 13.38
N ARG A 337 8.73 -37.04 14.66
CA ARG A 337 9.32 -37.82 15.76
C ARG A 337 8.92 -39.30 15.72
N LEU A 338 7.70 -39.62 15.29
CA LEU A 338 7.25 -41.00 15.10
C LEU A 338 8.01 -41.69 13.96
N VAL A 339 8.31 -40.96 12.88
CA VAL A 339 9.11 -41.48 11.77
C VAL A 339 10.56 -41.71 12.19
N GLU A 340 11.17 -40.77 12.89
CA GLU A 340 12.53 -40.92 13.43
C GLU A 340 12.66 -42.13 14.36
N ALA A 341 11.62 -42.40 15.16
CA ALA A 341 11.59 -43.55 16.06
C ALA A 341 11.43 -44.89 15.30
N GLN A 342 10.71 -44.90 14.18
CA GLN A 342 10.48 -46.09 13.35
C GLN A 342 11.60 -46.33 12.32
N VAL A 343 12.29 -45.27 11.89
CA VAL A 343 13.36 -45.30 10.89
C VAL A 343 14.53 -44.48 11.43
N PRO A 344 15.43 -45.10 12.21
CA PRO A 344 16.60 -44.42 12.79
C PRO A 344 17.53 -43.78 11.75
N GLU A 345 17.48 -44.26 10.50
CA GLU A 345 18.27 -43.77 9.37
C GLU A 345 17.48 -42.81 8.46
N PHE A 346 16.36 -42.26 8.92
CA PHE A 346 15.46 -41.43 8.08
C PHE A 346 16.18 -40.27 7.38
N TYR A 347 17.06 -39.55 8.09
CA TYR A 347 17.81 -38.45 7.51
C TYR A 347 18.83 -38.89 6.46
N ALA A 348 19.34 -40.12 6.54
CA ALA A 348 20.20 -40.67 5.50
C ALA A 348 19.42 -40.92 4.20
N LEU A 349 18.13 -41.25 4.27
CA LEU A 349 17.26 -41.45 3.11
C LEU A 349 16.94 -40.17 2.33
N LEU A 350 17.29 -39.00 2.87
CA LEU A 350 17.11 -37.72 2.16
C LEU A 350 18.19 -37.52 1.09
N ASN A 351 19.37 -38.09 1.28
CA ASN A 351 20.48 -38.01 0.34
C ASN A 351 20.25 -38.94 -0.87
N GLU A 352 20.45 -38.42 -2.07
CA GLU A 352 20.28 -39.19 -3.31
C GLU A 352 21.29 -40.34 -3.47
N GLU A 353 22.47 -40.25 -2.86
CA GLU A 353 23.47 -41.34 -2.82
C GLU A 353 22.96 -42.58 -2.06
N VAL A 354 22.07 -42.37 -1.08
CA VAL A 354 21.49 -43.42 -0.23
C VAL A 354 20.16 -43.91 -0.80
N LEU A 355 19.37 -43.00 -1.37
CA LEU A 355 18.09 -43.29 -2.01
C LEU A 355 18.03 -42.62 -3.39
N PRO A 356 18.49 -43.29 -4.47
CA PRO A 356 18.55 -42.69 -5.79
C PRO A 356 17.15 -42.37 -6.31
N MET A 357 17.04 -41.25 -7.03
CA MET A 357 15.81 -40.77 -7.64
C MET A 357 15.35 -41.73 -8.75
N GLU A 358 14.08 -42.12 -8.76
CA GLU A 358 13.48 -42.88 -9.86
C GLU A 358 13.04 -41.89 -10.94
N GLY A 359 13.74 -41.92 -12.08
CA GLY A 359 13.53 -41.00 -13.21
C GLY A 359 12.24 -41.21 -13.98
#